data_AF-A0A9P6TYZ0-F1
#
_entry.id   AF-A0A9P6TYZ0-F1
#
_cell.length_a   1.000
_cell.length_b   1.000
_cell.length_c   1.000
_cell.angle_alpha   90.00
_cell.angle_beta   90.00
_cell.angle_gamma   90.00
#
_symmetry.space_group_name_H-M   'P 1'
#
loop_
_entity.id
_entity.type
_entity.pdbx_description
1 polymer ?
#
loop_
_entity_poly.entity_id
_entity_poly.type
_entity_poly.pdbx_seq_one_letter_code
_entity_poly.pdbx_strand_id
1 'polypeptide(L)'
;MGKLQKKGKAGAAINYITRNQALKKLQVTLADFRRLCILKGIYPREPKNKKKANKGSTAPSTFYYAKDIQYLLHEPILGKFREYKTFAKKMAKVMSK
;
A
#
# COMPACT_ATOMS: atom_id res chain seq x y z
N MET A 1 -31.02 15.61 9.52
CA MET A 1 -30.03 15.98 8.48
C MET A 1 -28.64 15.62 8.97
N GLY A 2 -27.84 14.90 8.17
CA GLY A 2 -26.50 14.45 8.57
C GLY A 2 -25.47 15.59 8.65
N LYS A 3 -24.49 15.48 9.55
CA LYS A 3 -23.40 16.46 9.71
C LYS A 3 -22.62 16.66 8.39
N LEU A 4 -22.20 17.89 8.13
CA LEU A 4 -21.38 18.23 6.96
C LEU A 4 -20.10 17.37 6.91
N GLN A 5 -19.91 16.63 5.83
CA GLN A 5 -18.73 15.76 5.67
C GLN A 5 -17.52 16.54 5.16
N LYS A 6 -16.35 16.34 5.78
CA LYS A 6 -15.10 16.97 5.33
C LYS A 6 -14.67 16.41 3.97
N LYS A 7 -14.12 17.28 3.11
CA LYS A 7 -13.61 16.91 1.78
C LYS A 7 -12.55 15.79 1.90
N GLY A 8 -12.60 14.81 0.99
CA GLY A 8 -11.66 13.69 0.94
C GLY A 8 -11.94 12.54 1.91
N LYS A 9 -13.03 12.62 2.69
CA LYS A 9 -13.50 11.56 3.61
C LYS A 9 -14.61 10.68 3.01
N ALA A 10 -14.82 10.73 1.69
CA ALA A 10 -15.81 9.90 1.01
C ALA A 10 -15.42 9.62 -0.46
N GLY A 11 -16.01 8.56 -1.02
CA GLY A 11 -15.90 8.19 -2.43
C GLY A 11 -14.49 7.79 -2.87
N ALA A 12 -14.09 8.26 -4.06
CA ALA A 12 -12.81 7.90 -4.68
C ALA A 12 -11.58 8.22 -3.82
N ALA A 13 -11.67 9.20 -2.91
CA ALA A 13 -10.58 9.54 -2.00
C ALA A 13 -10.30 8.47 -0.93
N ILE A 14 -11.29 7.64 -0.60
CA ILE A 14 -11.16 6.52 0.35
C ILE A 14 -10.97 5.19 -0.39
N ASN A 15 -11.64 5.01 -1.52
CA ASN A 15 -11.62 3.74 -2.25
C ASN A 15 -10.24 3.39 -2.80
N TYR A 16 -9.41 4.40 -3.08
CA TYR A 16 -8.09 4.22 -3.66
C TYR A 16 -6.99 4.65 -2.69
N ILE A 17 -5.89 3.91 -2.73
CA ILE A 17 -4.67 4.19 -1.98
C ILE A 17 -3.50 4.25 -2.95
N THR A 18 -2.58 5.21 -2.77
CA THR A 18 -1.40 5.28 -3.63
C THR A 18 -0.40 4.19 -3.27
N ARG A 19 0.44 3.78 -4.24
CA ARG A 19 1.52 2.81 -4.00
C ARG A 19 2.36 3.15 -2.76
N ASN A 20 2.77 4.41 -2.62
CA ASN A 20 3.61 4.84 -1.50
C ASN A 20 2.87 4.73 -0.15
N GLN A 21 1.56 5.00 -0.12
CA GLN A 21 0.74 4.81 1.08
C GLN A 21 0.57 3.32 1.40
N ALA A 22 0.37 2.46 0.38
CA ALA A 22 0.28 1.02 0.55
C ALA A 22 1.58 0.43 1.13
N LEU A 23 2.74 0.83 0.61
CA LEU A 23 4.06 0.42 1.11
C LEU A 23 4.24 0.80 2.59
N LYS A 24 3.90 2.04 2.96
CA LYS A 24 3.97 2.50 4.35
C LYS A 24 3.03 1.73 5.26
N LYS A 25 1.82 1.42 4.80
CA LYS A 25 0.80 0.68 5.58
C LYS A 25 1.19 -0.79 5.80
N LEU A 26 1.71 -1.45 4.77
CA LEU A 26 2.12 -2.86 4.83
C LEU A 26 3.53 -3.07 5.44
N GLN A 27 4.32 -1.99 5.55
CA GLN A 27 5.69 -2.01 6.09
C GLN A 27 6.65 -2.94 5.34
N VAL A 28 6.49 -3.03 4.02
CA VAL A 28 7.32 -3.86 3.14
C VAL A 28 8.12 -3.02 2.15
N THR A 29 9.16 -3.61 1.57
CA THR A 29 9.93 -2.97 0.49
C THR A 29 9.11 -2.93 -0.81
N LEU A 30 9.54 -2.11 -1.77
CA LEU A 30 8.90 -2.08 -3.09
C LEU A 30 8.99 -3.43 -3.83
N ALA A 31 10.11 -4.13 -3.67
CA ALA A 31 10.32 -5.43 -4.31
C ALA A 31 9.36 -6.49 -3.74
N ASP A 32 9.25 -6.57 -2.41
CA ASP A 32 8.37 -7.55 -1.75
C ASP A 32 6.91 -7.22 -1.98
N PHE A 33 6.55 -5.93 -2.00
CA PHE A 33 5.21 -5.49 -2.35
C PHE A 33 4.81 -5.94 -3.76
N ARG A 34 5.69 -5.78 -4.76
CA ARG A 34 5.43 -6.25 -6.13
C ARG A 34 5.24 -7.76 -6.18
N ARG A 35 6.11 -8.53 -5.49
CA ARG A 35 5.99 -9.99 -5.39
C ARG A 35 4.66 -10.39 -4.75
N LEU A 36 4.30 -9.77 -3.62
CA LEU A 36 3.05 -10.01 -2.92
C LEU A 36 1.83 -9.71 -3.81
N CYS A 37 1.86 -8.58 -4.52
CA CYS A 37 0.81 -8.20 -5.46
C CYS A 37 0.65 -9.21 -6.60
N ILE A 38 1.76 -9.72 -7.17
CA ILE A 38 1.70 -10.75 -8.22
C ILE A 38 1.11 -12.05 -7.65
N LEU A 39 1.60 -12.52 -6.50
CA LEU A 39 1.13 -13.75 -5.86
C LEU A 39 -0.35 -13.71 -5.49
N LYS A 40 -0.86 -12.52 -5.14
CA LYS A 40 -2.26 -12.33 -4.74
C LYS A 40 -3.16 -11.79 -5.85
N GLY A 41 -2.64 -11.59 -7.06
CA GLY A 41 -3.40 -11.07 -8.19
C GLY A 41 -3.93 -9.65 -7.98
N ILE A 42 -3.23 -8.81 -7.21
CA ILE A 42 -3.60 -7.43 -6.96
C ILE A 42 -2.88 -6.51 -7.94
N TYR A 43 -3.66 -5.87 -8.79
CA TYR A 43 -3.15 -5.00 -9.85
C TYR A 43 -3.45 -3.53 -9.59
N PRO A 44 -2.63 -2.62 -10.13
CA PRO A 44 -2.92 -1.20 -10.08
C PRO A 44 -4.22 -0.88 -10.82
N ARG A 45 -4.91 0.17 -10.35
CA ARG A 45 -6.20 0.62 -10.87
C ARG A 45 -6.15 2.09 -11.24
N GLU A 46 -6.88 2.46 -12.27
CA GLU A 46 -7.09 3.86 -12.63
C GLU A 46 -8.40 4.38 -12.03
N PRO A 47 -8.35 5.36 -11.10
CA PRO A 47 -9.56 6.01 -10.61
C PRO A 47 -10.21 6.82 -11.74
N LYS A 48 -11.54 6.71 -11.90
CA LYS A 48 -12.32 7.55 -12.85
C LYS A 48 -12.04 9.05 -12.65
N ASN A 49 -11.88 9.47 -11.39
CA ASN A 49 -11.56 10.85 -11.01
C ASN A 49 -10.19 10.93 -10.31
N LYS A 50 -9.10 10.97 -11.09
CA LYS A 50 -7.70 11.01 -10.59
C LYS A 50 -7.44 12.16 -9.61
N LYS A 51 -7.96 13.37 -9.89
CA LYS A 51 -7.84 14.53 -8.98
C LYS A 51 -8.48 14.29 -7.62
N LYS A 52 -9.66 13.64 -7.56
CA LYS A 52 -10.34 13.35 -6.28
C LYS A 52 -9.60 12.28 -5.48
N ALA A 53 -9.09 11.25 -6.15
CA ALA A 53 -8.30 10.18 -5.51
C ALA A 53 -6.95 10.70 -4.99
N ASN A 54 -6.29 11.59 -5.73
CA ASN A 54 -4.99 12.14 -5.37
C ASN A 54 -5.07 13.44 -4.54
N LYS A 55 -6.18 13.65 -3.80
CA LYS A 55 -6.39 14.82 -2.93
C LYS A 55 -6.15 16.19 -3.62
N GLY A 56 -6.44 16.30 -4.90
CA GLY A 56 -6.29 17.50 -5.72
C GLY A 56 -5.07 17.51 -6.65
N SER A 57 -4.12 16.59 -6.46
CA SER A 57 -2.93 16.51 -7.32
C SER A 57 -3.25 15.86 -8.68
N THR A 58 -2.60 16.36 -9.73
CA THR A 58 -2.63 15.80 -11.10
C THR A 58 -1.41 14.95 -11.42
N ALA A 59 -0.47 14.81 -10.47
CA ALA A 59 0.75 14.04 -10.69
C ALA A 59 0.43 12.57 -11.04
N PRO A 60 1.19 11.95 -11.96
CA PRO A 60 1.02 10.54 -12.28
C PRO A 60 1.29 9.71 -11.03
N SER A 61 0.33 8.87 -10.66
CA SER A 61 0.42 8.03 -9.47
C SER A 61 -0.27 6.70 -9.71
N THR A 62 0.35 5.64 -9.21
CA THR A 62 -0.22 4.30 -9.23
C THR A 62 -1.15 4.13 -8.04
N PHE A 63 -2.40 3.76 -8.29
CA PHE A 63 -3.41 3.52 -7.26
C PHE A 63 -3.73 2.03 -7.15
N TYR A 64 -4.13 1.61 -5.96
CA TYR A 64 -4.70 0.30 -5.67
C TYR A 64 -6.03 0.51 -4.95
N TYR A 65 -6.89 -0.50 -4.90
CA TYR A 65 -8.05 -0.41 -4.02
C TYR A 65 -7.62 -0.52 -2.57
N ALA A 66 -8.20 0.33 -1.72
CA ALA A 66 -7.94 0.30 -0.29
C ALA A 66 -8.36 -1.02 0.36
N LYS A 67 -9.41 -1.66 -0.17
CA LYS A 67 -9.89 -2.98 0.27
C LYS A 67 -8.87 -4.08 0.00
N ASP A 68 -8.26 -4.10 -1.18
CA ASP A 68 -7.24 -5.08 -1.54
C ASP A 68 -6.00 -4.95 -0.64
N ILE A 69 -5.57 -3.71 -0.35
CA ILE A 69 -4.46 -3.48 0.59
C ILE A 69 -4.83 -3.86 2.03
N GLN A 70 -6.10 -3.70 2.43
CA GLN A 70 -6.56 -4.17 3.72
C GLN A 70 -6.57 -5.70 3.80
N TYR A 71 -6.96 -6.40 2.73
CA TYR A 71 -6.84 -7.84 2.64
C TYR A 71 -5.38 -8.31 2.78
N LEU A 72 -4.46 -7.65 2.06
CA LEU A 72 -3.02 -7.92 2.18
C LEU A 72 -2.44 -7.72 3.58
N LEU A 73 -3.07 -6.89 4.42
CA LEU A 73 -2.59 -6.65 5.78
C LEU A 73 -2.70 -7.90 6.65
N HIS A 74 -3.64 -8.79 6.35
CA HIS A 74 -3.90 -10.03 7.08
C HIS A 74 -3.24 -11.25 6.44
N GLU A 75 -2.45 -11.06 5.38
CA GLU A 75 -1.76 -12.15 4.69
C GLU A 75 -0.59 -12.71 5.53
N PRO A 76 -0.53 -14.03 5.79
CA PRO A 76 0.53 -14.63 6.61
C PRO A 76 1.92 -14.46 5.99
N ILE A 77 2.02 -14.40 4.66
CA ILE A 77 3.28 -14.16 3.92
C ILE A 77 3.92 -12.83 4.34
N LEU A 78 3.12 -11.83 4.71
CA LEU A 78 3.61 -10.53 5.15
C LEU A 78 4.48 -10.64 6.42
N GLY A 79 4.11 -11.53 7.34
CA GLY A 79 4.89 -11.82 8.55
C GLY A 79 6.28 -12.36 8.21
N LYS A 80 6.35 -13.31 7.26
CA LYS A 80 7.60 -13.91 6.81
C LYS A 80 8.56 -12.93 6.15
N PHE A 81 8.05 -11.98 5.36
CA PHE A 81 8.90 -10.92 4.81
C PHE A 81 9.51 -10.03 5.90
N ARG A 82 8.76 -9.73 6.97
CA ARG A 82 9.26 -8.92 8.09
C ARG A 82 10.31 -9.68 8.89
N GLU A 83 10.07 -10.95 9.20
CA GLU A 83 11.03 -11.84 9.86
C GLU A 83 12.35 -11.89 9.07
N TYR A 84 12.27 -12.18 7.77
CA TYR A 84 13.44 -12.26 6.89
C TYR A 84 14.22 -10.93 6.84
N LYS A 85 13.52 -9.80 6.75
CA LYS A 85 14.16 -8.48 6.77
C LYS A 85 14.98 -8.25 8.05
N THR A 86 14.43 -8.63 9.21
CA THR A 86 15.16 -8.51 10.47
C THR A 86 16.35 -9.47 10.55
N PHE A 87 16.19 -10.70 10.04
CA PHE A 87 17.26 -11.69 9.98
C PHE A 87 18.42 -11.20 9.11
N ALA A 88 18.14 -10.72 7.89
CA ALA A 88 19.15 -10.17 6.99
C ALA A 88 19.91 -8.99 7.62
N LYS A 89 19.21 -8.11 8.35
CA LYS A 89 19.84 -6.99 9.09
C LYS A 89 20.76 -7.49 10.20
N LYS A 90 20.37 -8.53 10.94
CA LYS A 90 21.21 -9.14 11.98
C LYS A 90 22.44 -9.81 11.36
N MET A 91 22.27 -10.59 10.30
CA MET A 91 23.40 -11.22 9.57
C MET A 91 24.38 -10.18 9.05
N ALA A 92 23.90 -9.13 8.37
CA ALA A 92 24.77 -8.07 7.85
C ALA A 92 25.58 -7.39 8.97
N LYS A 93 25.00 -7.20 10.15
CA LYS A 93 25.71 -6.65 11.32
C LYS A 93 26.81 -7.58 11.84
N VAL A 94 26.58 -8.90 11.81
CA VAL A 94 27.59 -9.89 12.22
C VAL A 94 28.72 -9.99 11.20
N MET A 95 28.40 -10.00 9.90
CA MET A 95 29.40 -10.10 8.83
C MET A 95 30.24 -8.82 8.65
N SER A 96 29.70 -7.66 9.02
CA SER A 96 30.40 -6.38 8.97
C SER A 96 31.35 -6.17 10.17
N LYS A 97 31.37 -7.10 11.13
CA LYS A 97 32.25 -7.08 12.29
C LYS A 97 33.35 -8.10 12.11
#